data_AF-A0A3C1QY56-F1
#
_entry.id   AF-A0A3C1QY56-F1
#
_cell.length_a   1.000
_cell.length_b   1.000
_cell.length_c   1.000
_cell.angle_alpha   90.00
_cell.angle_beta   90.00
_cell.angle_gamma   90.00
#
_symmetry.space_group_name_H-M   'P 1'
#
loop_
_entity.id
_entity.type
_entity.pdbx_description
1 polymer ?
#
loop_
_entity_poly.entity_id
_entity_poly.type
_entity_poly.pdbx_seq_one_letter_code
_entity_poly.pdbx_strand_id
1 'polypeptide(L)'
;MIDGLRIAPLPGSNRVYVNRDGSWRERRDEEGKSVPYSGGPGTLASITSETRRAGTSWGFVRWLGSSATQNRLAGVLSDSMPTRRSGLGTIDRWLDPRFGAVAAEEAAELLRQSEGGSVAMLPPRSPLERQLMDHLDRAVAARREGMGGAEALAEAAGKWSEAIAARGAERFSEEFEAGLGL
;
A
#
# COMPACT_ATOMS: atom_id res chain seq x y z
N MET A 1 17.57 -4.13 18.99
CA MET A 1 17.48 -4.69 17.63
C MET A 1 16.83 -6.05 17.73
N ILE A 2 15.95 -6.40 16.78
CA ILE A 2 15.46 -7.77 16.67
C ILE A 2 16.42 -8.49 15.73
N ASP A 3 17.32 -9.30 16.28
CA ASP A 3 18.22 -10.11 15.46
C ASP A 3 17.40 -11.14 14.66
N GLY A 4 17.66 -11.22 13.37
CA GLY A 4 16.99 -12.16 12.46
C GLY A 4 15.67 -11.67 11.85
N LEU A 5 15.26 -10.40 12.06
CA LEU A 5 14.15 -9.83 11.29
C LEU A 5 14.52 -9.76 9.81
N ARG A 6 13.64 -10.28 8.95
CA ARG A 6 13.79 -10.30 7.48
C ARG A 6 12.56 -9.71 6.82
N ILE A 7 12.73 -9.15 5.62
CA ILE A 7 11.63 -8.64 4.81
C ILE A 7 11.42 -9.58 3.63
N ALA A 8 10.17 -9.95 3.40
CA ALA A 8 9.76 -10.80 2.29
C ALA A 8 8.56 -10.16 1.56
N PRO A 9 8.41 -10.41 0.25
CA PRO A 9 7.21 -10.00 -0.47
C PRO A 9 6.00 -10.78 0.06
N LEU A 10 4.80 -10.21 -0.07
CA LEU A 10 3.59 -10.92 0.32
C LEU A 10 3.31 -12.08 -0.64
N PRO A 11 2.77 -13.20 -0.15
CA PRO A 11 2.18 -14.19 -1.03
C PRO A 11 1.09 -13.51 -1.85
N GLY A 12 1.17 -13.62 -3.17
CA GLY A 12 0.17 -13.09 -4.09
C GLY A 12 -0.86 -14.14 -4.45
N SER A 13 -1.84 -13.71 -5.23
CA SER A 13 -2.88 -14.58 -5.78
C SER A 13 -2.39 -15.30 -7.03
N ASN A 14 -2.96 -16.48 -7.31
CA ASN A 14 -2.84 -17.15 -8.61
C ASN A 14 -3.56 -16.39 -9.73
N ARG A 15 -4.48 -15.48 -9.37
CA ARG A 15 -5.28 -14.69 -10.31
C ARG A 15 -4.98 -13.21 -10.14
N VAL A 16 -4.92 -12.49 -11.25
CA VAL A 16 -4.77 -11.02 -11.29
C VAL A 16 -5.94 -10.41 -12.04
N TYR A 17 -6.44 -9.27 -11.55
CA TYR A 17 -7.45 -8.50 -12.26
C TYR A 17 -6.77 -7.57 -13.28
N VAL A 18 -7.19 -7.64 -14.54
CA VAL A 18 -6.64 -6.83 -15.61
C VAL A 18 -7.63 -5.71 -15.94
N ASN A 19 -7.30 -4.48 -15.52
CA ASN A 19 -8.17 -3.31 -15.67
C ASN A 19 -8.52 -3.01 -17.14
N ARG A 20 -7.61 -3.29 -18.08
CA ARG A 20 -7.79 -2.97 -19.50
C ARG A 20 -8.99 -3.67 -20.13
N ASP A 21 -9.28 -4.89 -19.71
CA ASP A 21 -10.38 -5.73 -20.24
C ASP A 21 -11.39 -6.14 -19.17
N GLY A 22 -11.24 -5.63 -17.94
CA GLY A 22 -12.17 -5.85 -16.85
C GLY A 22 -12.28 -7.31 -16.40
N SER A 23 -11.23 -8.12 -16.59
CA SER A 23 -11.29 -9.58 -16.39
C SER A 23 -10.25 -10.10 -15.40
N TRP A 24 -10.60 -11.18 -14.70
CA TRP A 24 -9.64 -11.96 -13.90
C TRP A 24 -8.91 -12.95 -14.79
N ARG A 25 -7.58 -12.95 -14.75
CA ARG A 25 -6.74 -13.89 -15.49
C ARG A 25 -5.92 -14.74 -14.53
N GLU A 26 -5.77 -16.02 -14.86
CA GLU A 26 -4.76 -16.87 -14.23
C GLU A 26 -3.37 -16.36 -14.57
N ARG A 27 -2.52 -16.30 -13.56
CA ARG A 27 -1.12 -15.93 -13.69
C ARG A 27 -0.34 -17.13 -14.19
N ARG A 28 0.64 -16.87 -15.05
CA ARG A 28 1.52 -17.93 -15.55
C ARG A 28 2.41 -18.43 -14.40
N ASP A 29 2.85 -19.68 -14.44
CA ASP A 29 3.72 -20.22 -13.40
C ASP A 29 5.08 -19.48 -13.31
N GLU A 30 5.51 -18.91 -14.43
CA GLU A 30 6.71 -18.06 -14.53
C GLU A 30 6.51 -16.66 -13.93
N GLU A 31 5.27 -16.21 -13.75
CA GLU A 31 4.97 -14.92 -13.12
C GLU A 31 5.09 -15.08 -11.61
N GLY A 32 6.17 -14.52 -11.03
CA GLY A 32 6.47 -14.63 -9.61
C GLY A 32 5.24 -14.41 -8.74
N LYS A 33 4.76 -15.45 -8.06
CA LYS A 33 3.46 -15.46 -7.38
C LYS A 33 3.43 -14.61 -6.10
N SER A 34 4.52 -13.96 -5.74
CA SER A 34 4.58 -12.97 -4.68
C SER A 34 4.38 -11.57 -5.23
N VAL A 35 3.70 -10.71 -4.47
CA VAL A 35 3.58 -9.29 -4.82
C VAL A 35 4.40 -8.47 -3.83
N PRO A 36 5.29 -7.58 -4.31
CA PRO A 36 5.89 -6.62 -3.41
C PRO A 36 4.78 -5.70 -2.90
N TYR A 37 4.49 -5.78 -1.62
CA TYR A 37 3.52 -4.88 -0.99
C TYR A 37 4.26 -3.63 -0.55
N SER A 38 4.12 -2.57 -1.34
CA SER A 38 4.57 -1.23 -0.96
C SER A 38 3.40 -0.44 -0.34
N GLY A 39 2.69 -1.03 0.62
CA GLY A 39 1.67 -0.33 1.40
C GLY A 39 2.29 0.42 2.59
N GLY A 40 3.20 1.34 2.30
CA GLY A 40 3.55 2.36 3.27
C GLY A 40 2.46 3.44 3.26
N PRO A 41 2.14 4.09 4.39
CA PRO A 41 1.42 5.35 4.35
C PRO A 41 2.19 6.31 3.42
N GLY A 42 1.53 6.69 2.32
CA GLY A 42 2.12 7.49 1.26
C GLY A 42 1.50 8.87 1.29
N THR A 43 2.34 9.91 1.38
CA THR A 43 1.86 11.28 1.25
C THR A 43 1.64 11.60 -0.22
N LEU A 44 0.36 11.76 -0.60
CA LEU A 44 0.00 12.30 -1.91
C LEU A 44 -0.05 13.83 -1.83
N ALA A 45 0.48 14.49 -2.85
CA ALA A 45 0.32 15.92 -3.05
C ALA A 45 -0.52 16.16 -4.29
N SER A 46 -1.59 16.95 -4.15
CA SER A 46 -2.43 17.39 -5.26
C SER A 46 -2.39 18.91 -5.38
N ILE A 47 -2.59 19.40 -6.59
CA ILE A 47 -2.70 20.82 -6.89
C ILE A 47 -4.08 21.03 -7.50
N THR A 48 -4.89 21.89 -6.89
CA THR A 48 -6.24 22.16 -7.38
C THR A 48 -6.21 22.83 -8.75
N SER A 49 -7.16 22.48 -9.62
CA SER A 49 -7.28 23.08 -10.96
C SER A 49 -7.52 24.59 -10.92
N GLU A 50 -8.13 25.08 -9.85
CA GLU A 50 -8.48 26.49 -9.66
C GLU A 50 -7.31 27.38 -9.19
N THR A 51 -6.13 26.81 -8.93
CA THR A 51 -5.02 27.59 -8.39
C THR A 51 -4.53 28.64 -9.38
N ARG A 52 -4.39 29.88 -8.92
CA ARG A 52 -3.75 30.97 -9.69
C ARG A 52 -2.21 30.89 -9.67
N ARG A 53 -1.64 29.94 -8.92
CA ARG A 53 -0.19 29.81 -8.68
C ARG A 53 0.36 28.44 -9.03
N ALA A 54 -0.15 27.83 -10.11
CA ALA A 54 0.22 26.46 -10.51
C ALA A 54 1.73 26.23 -10.58
N GLY A 55 2.49 27.17 -11.16
CA GLY A 55 3.96 27.06 -11.25
C GLY A 55 4.66 26.98 -9.89
N THR A 56 4.27 27.84 -8.94
CA THR A 56 4.81 27.82 -7.57
C THR A 56 4.41 26.54 -6.84
N SER A 57 3.15 26.11 -6.96
CA SER A 57 2.66 24.87 -6.35
C SER A 57 3.44 23.65 -6.87
N TRP A 58 3.67 23.56 -8.19
CA TRP A 58 4.50 22.50 -8.77
C TRP A 58 5.96 22.59 -8.30
N GLY A 59 6.51 23.80 -8.18
CA GLY A 59 7.85 24.04 -7.62
C GLY A 59 7.97 23.50 -6.20
N PHE A 60 6.97 23.77 -5.35
CA PHE A 60 6.93 23.26 -3.98
C PHE A 60 6.84 21.73 -3.93
N VAL A 61 5.96 21.11 -4.73
CA VAL A 61 5.86 19.63 -4.79
C VAL A 61 7.18 18.99 -5.25
N ARG A 62 7.86 19.59 -6.24
CA ARG A 62 9.19 19.13 -6.67
C ARG A 62 10.24 19.29 -5.57
N TRP A 63 10.21 20.41 -4.85
CA TRP A 63 11.10 20.66 -3.72
C TRP A 63 10.90 19.65 -2.58
N LEU A 64 9.65 19.29 -2.26
CA LEU A 64 9.34 18.25 -1.27
C LEU A 64 9.98 16.90 -1.61
N GLY A 65 9.96 16.53 -2.90
CA GLY A 65 10.59 15.30 -3.40
C GLY A 65 12.11 15.38 -3.61
N SER A 66 12.75 16.52 -3.32
CA SER A 66 14.20 16.65 -3.47
C SER A 66 14.95 15.85 -2.40
N SER A 67 16.14 15.33 -2.73
CA SER A 67 16.95 14.57 -1.77
C SER A 67 17.25 15.35 -0.49
N ALA A 68 17.45 16.66 -0.57
CA ALA A 68 17.71 17.51 0.59
C ALA A 68 16.51 17.55 1.55
N THR A 69 15.29 17.72 1.02
CA THR A 69 14.07 17.75 1.83
C THR A 69 13.71 16.37 2.35
N GLN A 70 13.76 15.33 1.52
CA GLN A 70 13.49 13.96 1.92
C GLN A 70 14.41 13.51 3.06
N ASN A 71 15.71 13.84 3.01
CA ASN A 71 16.64 13.54 4.10
C ASN A 71 16.31 14.24 5.43
N ARG A 72 15.67 15.42 5.38
CA ARG A 72 15.23 16.12 6.60
C ARG A 72 13.92 15.56 7.17
N LEU A 73 13.08 14.99 6.30
CA LEU A 73 11.81 14.37 6.71
C LEU A 73 11.99 12.94 7.22
N ALA A 74 13.03 12.24 6.75
CA ALA A 74 13.38 10.90 7.21
C ALA A 74 13.55 10.87 8.74
N GLY A 75 12.85 9.95 9.40
CA GLY A 75 12.86 9.79 10.85
C GLY A 75 12.02 10.82 11.63
N VAL A 76 11.51 11.87 10.97
CA VAL A 76 10.54 12.82 11.57
C VAL A 76 9.11 12.39 11.29
N LEU A 77 8.85 11.93 10.06
CA LEU A 77 7.55 11.41 9.66
C LEU A 77 7.53 9.89 9.87
N SER A 78 6.86 9.44 10.93
CA SER A 78 6.71 8.02 11.26
C SER A 78 5.76 7.27 10.33
N ASP A 79 4.96 8.00 9.55
CA ASP A 79 3.94 7.51 8.64
C ASP A 79 4.26 7.89 7.19
N SER A 80 5.53 7.88 6.81
CA SER A 80 5.94 8.20 5.45
C SER A 80 7.10 7.33 4.98
N MET A 81 7.30 7.28 3.67
CA MET A 81 8.37 6.55 2.99
C MET A 81 8.98 7.42 1.88
N PRO A 82 10.20 7.09 1.40
CA PRO A 82 10.82 7.84 0.31
C PRO A 82 9.89 7.96 -0.90
N THR A 83 9.68 9.18 -1.39
CA THR A 83 8.80 9.46 -2.55
C THR A 83 9.52 9.38 -3.91
N ARG A 84 10.80 8.98 -3.90
CA ARG A 84 11.68 8.86 -5.06
C ARG A 84 12.61 7.66 -4.89
N ARG A 85 12.86 6.95 -5.99
CA ARG A 85 13.86 5.87 -6.07
C ARG A 85 15.24 6.27 -5.54
N SER A 86 15.67 7.50 -5.80
CA SER A 86 16.96 8.01 -5.30
C SER A 86 17.05 8.08 -3.78
N GLY A 87 15.92 8.08 -3.07
CA GLY A 87 15.88 8.03 -1.60
C GLY A 87 16.02 6.63 -1.00
N LEU A 88 15.94 5.57 -1.82
CA LEU A 88 16.06 4.18 -1.34
C LEU A 88 17.48 3.85 -0.85
N GLY A 89 18.50 4.61 -1.26
CA GLY A 89 19.86 4.47 -0.74
C GLY A 89 20.03 4.90 0.72
N THR A 90 19.01 5.53 1.31
CA THR A 90 18.98 5.95 2.72
C THR A 90 17.70 5.47 3.41
N ILE A 91 17.19 4.29 3.02
CA ILE A 91 15.92 3.76 3.50
C ILE A 91 15.93 3.46 5.01
N ASP A 92 17.11 3.16 5.55
CA ASP A 92 17.35 2.93 6.98
C ASP A 92 16.85 4.09 7.85
N ARG A 93 16.88 5.31 7.33
CA ARG A 93 16.38 6.51 8.01
C ARG A 93 14.86 6.63 8.07
N TRP A 94 14.15 5.85 7.26
CA TRP A 94 12.69 5.84 7.16
C TRP A 94 12.06 4.68 7.92
N LEU A 95 12.83 3.65 8.20
CA LEU A 95 12.37 2.48 8.92
C LEU A 95 12.60 2.65 10.42
N ASP A 96 11.81 1.93 11.21
CA ASP A 96 12.02 1.88 12.65
C ASP A 96 13.44 1.34 12.93
N PRO A 97 14.21 1.92 13.88
CA PRO A 97 15.58 1.47 14.19
C PRO A 97 15.69 -0.01 14.63
N ARG A 98 14.56 -0.67 14.95
CA ARG A 98 14.51 -2.12 15.19
C ARG A 98 14.80 -2.93 13.94
N PHE A 99 14.55 -2.39 12.74
CA PHE A 99 14.98 -2.97 11.47
C PHE A 99 16.49 -2.78 11.32
N GLY A 100 17.25 -3.85 11.50
CA GLY A 100 18.70 -3.82 11.26
C GLY A 100 19.03 -3.56 9.78
N ALA A 101 20.31 -3.29 9.49
CA ALA A 101 20.77 -2.94 8.15
C ALA A 101 20.39 -3.96 7.06
N VAL A 102 20.39 -5.26 7.38
CA VAL A 102 19.98 -6.32 6.44
C VAL A 102 18.52 -6.16 6.03
N ALA A 103 17.61 -5.99 7.00
CA ALA A 103 16.18 -5.82 6.73
C ALA A 103 15.91 -4.51 5.97
N ALA A 104 16.69 -3.45 6.25
CA ALA A 104 16.60 -2.20 5.52
C ALA A 104 16.98 -2.37 4.03
N GLU A 105 18.07 -3.09 3.73
CA GLU A 105 18.46 -3.35 2.34
C GLU A 105 17.43 -4.24 1.61
N GLU A 106 16.89 -5.25 2.30
CA GLU A 106 15.80 -6.07 1.75
C GLU A 106 14.55 -5.25 1.44
N ALA A 107 14.18 -4.30 2.31
CA ALA A 107 13.09 -3.38 2.05
C ALA A 107 13.37 -2.48 0.85
N ALA A 108 14.58 -1.92 0.72
CA ALA A 108 14.95 -1.11 -0.45
C ALA A 108 14.86 -1.93 -1.73
N GLU A 109 15.35 -3.17 -1.72
CA GLU A 109 15.33 -4.04 -2.89
C GLU A 109 13.90 -4.40 -3.31
N LEU A 110 13.03 -4.76 -2.35
CA LEU A 110 11.62 -5.02 -2.65
C LEU A 110 10.90 -3.78 -3.21
N LEU A 111 11.22 -2.58 -2.73
CA LEU A 111 10.68 -1.34 -3.28
C LEU A 111 11.19 -1.09 -4.70
N ARG A 112 12.49 -1.29 -4.98
CA ARG A 112 13.05 -1.18 -6.35
C ARG A 112 12.37 -2.15 -7.31
N GLN A 113 12.09 -3.37 -6.86
CA GLN A 113 11.37 -4.39 -7.64
C GLN A 113 9.90 -4.00 -7.86
N SER A 114 9.25 -3.39 -6.86
CA SER A 114 7.86 -2.91 -6.98
C SER A 114 7.70 -1.81 -8.04
N GLU A 115 8.68 -0.91 -8.16
CA GLU A 115 8.66 0.16 -9.17
C GLU A 115 8.78 -0.37 -10.61
N GLY A 116 9.46 -1.52 -10.79
CA GLY A 116 9.67 -2.15 -12.10
C GLY A 116 8.71 -3.31 -12.40
N GLY A 117 7.83 -3.65 -11.45
CA GLY A 117 6.94 -4.80 -11.56
C GLY A 117 5.81 -4.58 -12.56
N SER A 118 5.43 -5.64 -13.28
CA SER A 118 4.23 -5.66 -14.13
C SER A 118 2.94 -5.84 -13.32
N VAL A 119 3.06 -6.23 -12.05
CA VAL A 119 1.95 -6.46 -11.12
C VAL A 119 2.20 -5.65 -9.86
N ALA A 120 1.27 -4.77 -9.52
CA ALA A 120 1.26 -4.02 -8.28
C ALA A 120 -0.02 -4.31 -7.51
N MET A 121 0.09 -4.40 -6.19
CA MET A 121 -1.08 -4.38 -5.31
C MET A 121 -1.42 -2.92 -5.03
N LEU A 122 -2.55 -2.45 -5.57
CA LEU A 122 -3.08 -1.14 -5.20
C LEU A 122 -3.96 -1.32 -3.97
N PRO A 123 -3.82 -0.46 -2.94
CA PRO A 123 -4.79 -0.44 -1.85
C PRO A 123 -6.18 -0.13 -2.42
N PRO A 124 -7.24 -0.82 -1.96
CA PRO A 124 -8.58 -0.58 -2.44
C PRO A 124 -9.02 0.84 -2.07
N ARG A 125 -9.35 1.67 -3.08
CA ARG A 125 -9.94 3.01 -2.88
C ARG A 125 -11.41 2.88 -2.49
N SER A 126 -11.65 2.31 -1.32
CA SER A 126 -13.00 2.08 -0.82
C SER A 126 -13.44 3.21 0.11
N PRO A 127 -14.69 3.68 0.02
CA PRO A 127 -15.24 4.63 1.00
C PRO A 127 -15.24 4.06 2.43
N LEU A 128 -15.10 2.75 2.59
CA LEU A 128 -15.01 2.07 3.87
C LEU A 128 -13.62 1.41 4.09
N GLU A 129 -12.56 1.88 3.41
CA GLU A 129 -11.20 1.31 3.46
C GLU A 129 -10.71 1.04 4.88
N ARG A 130 -10.89 1.99 5.80
CA ARG A 130 -10.46 1.82 7.21
C ARG A 130 -11.14 0.61 7.87
N GLN A 131 -12.43 0.44 7.66
CA GLN A 131 -13.19 -0.68 8.23
C GLN A 131 -12.73 -2.01 7.64
N LEU A 132 -12.48 -2.04 6.32
CA LEU A 132 -11.90 -3.21 5.66
C LEU A 132 -10.55 -3.60 6.29
N MET A 133 -9.65 -2.64 6.46
CA MET A 133 -8.34 -2.88 7.06
C MET A 133 -8.45 -3.34 8.53
N ASP A 134 -9.34 -2.73 9.32
CA ASP A 134 -9.60 -3.15 10.71
C ASP A 134 -10.10 -4.60 10.80
N HIS A 135 -10.97 -5.03 9.86
CA HIS A 135 -11.45 -6.41 9.81
C HIS A 135 -10.36 -7.39 9.40
N LEU A 136 -9.50 -7.02 8.46
CA LEU A 136 -8.33 -7.83 8.07
C LEU A 136 -7.32 -7.95 9.20
N ASP A 137 -7.04 -6.87 9.94
CA ASP A 137 -6.14 -6.90 11.10
C ASP A 137 -6.65 -7.83 12.20
N ARG A 138 -7.96 -7.82 12.45
CA ARG A 138 -8.60 -8.77 13.39
C ARG A 138 -8.49 -10.21 12.91
N ALA A 139 -8.65 -10.48 11.61
CA ALA A 139 -8.46 -11.82 11.06
C ALA A 139 -7.02 -12.31 11.22
N VAL A 140 -6.02 -11.43 11.04
CA VAL A 140 -4.61 -11.76 11.30
C VAL A 140 -4.39 -12.08 12.77
N ALA A 141 -4.98 -11.30 13.69
CA ALA A 141 -4.90 -11.56 15.13
C ALA A 141 -5.54 -12.92 15.49
N ALA A 142 -6.77 -13.18 15.04
CA ALA A 142 -7.46 -14.46 15.28
C ALA A 142 -6.67 -15.66 14.73
N ARG A 143 -6.05 -15.51 13.55
CA ARG A 143 -5.18 -16.55 12.97
C ARG A 143 -3.96 -16.83 13.85
N ARG A 144 -3.37 -15.79 14.46
CA ARG A 144 -2.24 -15.93 15.41
C ARG A 144 -2.67 -16.62 16.71
N GLU A 145 -3.93 -16.44 17.11
CA GLU A 145 -4.53 -17.09 18.27
C GLU A 145 -4.98 -18.54 18.01
N GLY A 146 -4.91 -19.01 16.76
CA GLY A 146 -5.11 -20.41 16.38
C GLY A 146 -6.30 -20.69 15.48
N MET A 147 -7.10 -19.68 15.13
CA MET A 147 -8.20 -19.84 14.16
C MET A 147 -7.68 -20.26 12.78
N GLY A 148 -8.46 -21.03 12.02
CA GLY A 148 -8.12 -21.38 10.64
C GLY A 148 -8.03 -20.13 9.76
N GLY A 149 -7.05 -20.06 8.85
CA GLY A 149 -6.87 -18.86 8.00
C GLY A 149 -8.07 -18.58 7.10
N ALA A 150 -8.68 -19.63 6.53
CA ALA A 150 -9.89 -19.50 5.72
C ALA A 150 -11.10 -19.04 6.56
N GLU A 151 -11.20 -19.51 7.79
CA GLU A 151 -12.26 -19.14 8.74
C GLU A 151 -12.15 -17.66 9.15
N ALA A 152 -10.94 -17.22 9.54
CA ALA A 152 -10.68 -15.83 9.91
C ALA A 152 -10.99 -14.86 8.76
N LEU A 153 -10.63 -15.22 7.52
CA LEU A 153 -10.96 -14.42 6.34
C LEU A 153 -12.46 -14.42 6.02
N ALA A 154 -13.14 -15.55 6.21
CA ALA A 154 -14.60 -15.62 6.02
C ALA A 154 -15.34 -14.71 7.02
N GLU A 155 -14.88 -14.66 8.27
CA GLU A 155 -15.44 -13.75 9.28
C GLU A 155 -15.22 -12.27 8.89
N ALA A 156 -14.00 -11.91 8.50
CA ALA A 156 -13.70 -10.56 8.02
C ALA A 156 -14.56 -10.16 6.79
N ALA A 157 -14.75 -11.09 5.85
CA ALA A 157 -15.62 -10.88 4.68
C ALA A 157 -17.09 -10.69 5.07
N GLY A 158 -17.57 -11.42 6.08
CA GLY A 158 -18.91 -11.24 6.65
C GLY A 158 -19.08 -9.84 7.25
N LYS A 159 -18.14 -9.40 8.08
CA LYS A 159 -18.16 -8.05 8.68
C LYS A 159 -18.06 -6.94 7.66
N TRP A 160 -17.26 -7.14 6.62
CA TRP A 160 -17.21 -6.22 5.51
C TRP A 160 -18.55 -6.08 4.77
N SER A 161 -19.22 -7.21 4.53
CA SER A 161 -20.55 -7.24 3.90
C SER A 161 -21.60 -6.54 4.76
N GLU A 162 -21.57 -6.74 6.09
CA GLU A 162 -22.42 -6.03 7.05
C GLU A 162 -22.20 -4.51 6.98
N ALA A 163 -20.93 -4.06 6.90
CA ALA A 163 -20.59 -2.64 6.81
C ALA A 163 -21.07 -1.99 5.51
N ILE A 164 -20.93 -2.68 4.37
CA ILE A 164 -21.49 -2.25 3.08
C ILE A 164 -23.01 -2.15 3.17
N ALA A 165 -23.68 -3.16 3.72
CA ALA A 165 -25.14 -3.17 3.87
C ALA A 165 -25.63 -2.00 4.75
N ALA A 166 -24.94 -1.71 5.85
CA ALA A 166 -25.27 -0.60 6.73
C ALA A 166 -25.10 0.78 6.07
N ARG A 167 -24.16 0.90 5.12
CA ARG A 167 -23.98 2.12 4.31
C ARG A 167 -25.04 2.27 3.21
N GLY A 168 -25.61 1.15 2.76
CA GLY A 168 -26.44 1.03 1.57
C GLY A 168 -25.58 0.67 0.35
N ALA A 169 -25.91 -0.46 -0.30
CA ALA A 169 -25.11 -1.02 -1.39
C ALA A 169 -24.98 -0.07 -2.60
N GLU A 170 -26.09 0.59 -2.98
CA GLU A 170 -26.10 1.57 -4.08
C GLU A 170 -25.18 2.76 -3.76
N ARG A 171 -25.36 3.37 -2.58
CA ARG A 171 -24.51 4.48 -2.11
C ARG A 171 -23.03 4.09 -2.03
N PHE A 172 -22.74 2.88 -1.55
CA PHE A 172 -21.37 2.37 -1.54
C PHE A 172 -20.81 2.26 -2.96
N SER A 173 -21.59 1.75 -3.92
CA SER A 173 -21.18 1.63 -5.33
C SER A 173 -20.91 2.99 -5.95
N GLU A 174 -21.82 3.96 -5.78
CA GLU A 174 -21.67 5.32 -6.31
C GLU A 174 -20.40 6.00 -5.78
N GLU A 175 -20.17 5.94 -4.47
CA GLU A 175 -18.98 6.54 -3.86
C GLU A 175 -17.69 5.79 -4.24
N PHE A 176 -17.77 4.48 -4.41
CA PHE A 176 -16.65 3.67 -4.88
C PHE A 176 -16.26 4.04 -6.31
N GLU A 177 -17.24 4.13 -7.22
CA GLU A 177 -17.05 4.56 -8.61
C GLU A 177 -16.48 5.98 -8.69
N ALA A 178 -17.04 6.92 -7.91
CA ALA A 178 -16.51 8.27 -7.82
C ALA A 178 -15.06 8.30 -7.30
N GLY A 179 -14.70 7.43 -6.35
CA GLY A 179 -13.34 7.28 -5.82
C GLY A 179 -12.33 6.69 -6.81
N LEU A 180 -12.83 5.94 -7.81
CA LEU A 180 -12.02 5.44 -8.93
C LEU A 180 -11.79 6.51 -10.01
N GLY A 181 -12.55 7.61 -10.00
CA GLY A 181 -12.48 8.65 -11.03
C GLY A 181 -13.09 8.22 -12.35
N LEU A 182 -14.08 7.31 -12.29
CA LEU A 182 -14.90 6.88 -13.43
C LEU A 182 -16.07 7.85 -13.68
#